data_AF-A0A3N5URM9-F1
#
_entry.id   AF-A0A3N5URM9-F1
#
_cell.length_a   1.000
_cell.length_b   1.000
_cell.length_c   1.000
_cell.angle_alpha   90.00
_cell.angle_beta   90.00
_cell.angle_gamma   90.00
#
_symmetry.space_group_name_H-M   'P 1'
#
loop_
_entity.id
_entity.type
_entity.pdbx_description
1 polymer ?
#
loop_
_entity_poly.entity_id
_entity_poly.type
_entity_poly.pdbx_seq_one_letter_code
_entity_poly.pdbx_strand_id
1 'polypeptide(L)' 'MIPRTEGTVKHIVKYAEDKEIDLIVVGTRGRTGIKKILLGSVASGVVTYAHCPVIVVK' A
#
# COMPACT_ATOMS: atom_id res chain seq x y z
N MET A 1 -10.11 7.43 16.64
CA MET A 1 -8.70 7.65 16.25
C MET A 1 -8.43 6.76 15.04
N ILE A 2 -8.29 7.32 13.84
CA ILE A 2 -7.99 6.53 12.63
C ILE A 2 -6.49 6.14 12.72
N PRO A 3 -6.13 4.85 12.62
CA PRO A 3 -4.73 4.43 12.55
C PRO A 3 -4.03 5.19 11.42
N ARG A 4 -2.85 5.79 11.68
CA ARG A 4 -2.11 6.61 10.68
C ARG A 4 -2.00 5.92 9.31
N THR A 5 -1.84 4.61 9.31
CA THR A 5 -1.71 3.78 8.11
C THR A 5 -2.96 3.76 7.23
N GLU A 6 -4.16 3.76 7.82
CA GLU A 6 -5.43 3.69 7.07
C GLU A 6 -5.63 4.97 6.25
N GLY A 7 -5.25 6.13 6.81
CA GLY A 7 -5.20 7.40 6.08
C GLY A 7 -4.22 7.38 4.90
N THR A 8 -3.04 6.77 5.07
CA THR A 8 -2.05 6.64 3.99
C THR A 8 -2.57 5.76 2.85
N VAL A 9 -3.14 4.60 3.16
CA VAL A 9 -3.68 3.67 2.15
C VAL A 9 -4.77 4.36 1.34
N LYS A 10 -5.74 5.00 2.00
CA LYS A 10 -6.83 5.70 1.33
C LYS A 10 -6.32 6.80 0.41
N HIS A 11 -5.30 7.55 0.82
CA HIS A 11 -4.72 8.62 0.01
C HIS A 11 -3.98 8.08 -1.23
N ILE A 12 -3.26 6.96 -1.10
CA ILE A 12 -2.58 6.32 -2.24
C ILE A 12 -3.61 5.85 -3.28
N VAL A 13 -4.63 5.10 -2.84
CA VAL A 13 -5.66 4.56 -3.73
C VAL A 13 -6.44 5.67 -4.43
N LYS A 14 -6.86 6.68 -3.66
CA LYS A 14 -7.60 7.83 -4.22
C LYS A 14 -6.75 8.61 -5.22
N TYR A 15 -5.48 8.85 -4.91
CA TYR A 15 -4.59 9.52 -5.85
C TYR A 15 -4.43 8.73 -7.15
N ALA A 16 -4.28 7.40 -7.05
CA ALA A 16 -4.18 6.54 -8.23
C ALA A 16 -5.44 6.59 -9.09
N GLU A 17 -6.63 6.54 -8.47
CA GLU A 17 -7.92 6.64 -9.15
C GLU A 17 -8.11 8.02 -9.81
N ASP A 18 -7.87 9.10 -9.07
CA ASP A 18 -8.01 10.48 -9.55
C ASP A 18 -7.02 10.81 -10.70
N LYS A 19 -5.97 10.00 -10.87
CA LYS A 19 -4.93 10.16 -11.91
C LYS A 19 -4.94 9.05 -12.96
N GLU A 20 -5.94 8.18 -12.95
CA GLU A 20 -6.09 7.09 -13.92
C GLU A 20 -4.79 6.26 -14.05
N ILE A 21 -4.18 5.93 -12.91
CA ILE A 21 -2.92 5.17 -12.88
C ILE A 21 -3.19 3.70 -13.16
N ASP A 22 -2.54 3.15 -14.18
CA ASP A 22 -2.72 1.75 -14.59
C ASP A 22 -1.96 0.72 -13.74
N LEU A 23 -1.02 1.16 -12.89
CA LEU A 23 -0.18 0.26 -12.09
C LEU A 23 0.38 0.95 -10.83
N ILE A 24 0.29 0.29 -9.68
CA ILE A 24 0.93 0.73 -8.44
C ILE A 24 2.07 -0.23 -8.06
N VAL A 25 3.23 0.31 -7.69
CA VAL A 25 4.36 -0.47 -7.18
C VAL A 25 4.64 -0.10 -5.72
N VAL A 26 4.66 -1.09 -4.84
CA VAL A 26 4.90 -0.90 -3.39
C VAL A 26 6.00 -1.83 -2.88
N GLY A 27 6.81 -1.32 -1.95
CA GLY A 27 7.83 -2.11 -1.24
C GLY A 27 7.27 -2.79 0.02
N THR A 28 7.92 -3.87 0.45
CA THR A 28 7.56 -4.62 1.68
C THR A 28 8.30 -4.18 2.96
N ARG A 29 9.22 -3.21 2.88
CA ARG A 29 10.11 -2.86 4.01
C ARG A 29 9.49 -1.83 4.96
N GLY A 30 9.29 -2.23 6.21
CA GLY A 30 9.04 -1.35 7.36
C GLY A 30 10.29 -1.12 8.21
N ARG A 31 10.40 0.05 8.86
CA ARG A 31 11.48 0.40 9.81
C ARG A 31 11.24 -0.25 11.20
N THR A 32 11.11 -1.57 11.31
CA THR A 32 11.19 -2.29 12.60
C THR A 32 11.29 -3.80 12.34
N GLY A 33 12.25 -4.46 12.99
CA GLY A 33 12.67 -5.84 12.71
C GLY A 33 11.67 -6.93 13.09
N ILE A 34 10.60 -7.11 12.31
CA ILE A 34 9.76 -8.30 12.37
C ILE A 34 10.31 -9.32 11.37
N LYS A 35 10.94 -10.37 11.89
CA LYS A 35 11.63 -11.47 11.19
C LYS A 35 10.74 -12.35 10.30
N LYS A 36 9.58 -11.88 9.83
CA LYS A 36 8.75 -12.61 8.85
C LYS A 36 8.34 -11.65 7.74
N ILE A 37 8.43 -12.16 6.51
CA ILE A 37 8.04 -11.50 5.26
C ILE A 37 6.55 -11.17 5.32
N LEU A 38 6.20 -10.04 5.93
CA LEU A 38 4.84 -9.52 5.92
C LEU A 38 4.83 -8.34 4.96
N LEU A 39 3.80 -8.27 4.10
CA LEU A 39 3.62 -7.23 3.07
C LEU A 39 3.81 -5.80 3.63
N GLY A 40 3.60 -5.62 4.94
CA GLY A 40 3.55 -4.32 5.60
C GLY A 40 2.14 -3.76 5.51
N SER A 41 1.73 -2.99 6.52
CA SER A 41 0.33 -2.54 6.64
C SER A 41 -0.11 -1.63 5.48
N VAL A 42 0.80 -0.84 4.90
CA VAL A 42 0.51 -0.01 3.72
C VAL A 42 0.36 -0.87 2.47
N ALA A 43 1.34 -1.74 2.17
CA ALA A 43 1.25 -2.58 0.97
C ALA A 43 0.03 -3.51 1.04
N SER A 44 -0.28 -4.08 2.21
CA SER A 44 -1.50 -4.87 2.41
C SER A 44 -2.76 -4.08 2.10
N GLY A 45 -2.87 -2.84 2.56
CA GLY A 45 -4.01 -2.00 2.26
C GLY A 45 -4.09 -1.64 0.78
N VAL A 46 -2.98 -1.26 0.16
CA VAL A 46 -2.95 -0.91 -1.26
C VAL A 46 -3.34 -2.11 -2.14
N VAL A 47 -2.80 -3.31 -1.86
CA VAL A 47 -3.17 -4.55 -2.57
C VAL A 47 -4.65 -4.88 -2.41
N THR A 48 -5.26 -4.54 -1.26
CA THR A 48 -6.67 -4.84 -0.99
C THR A 48 -7.62 -3.88 -1.71
N TYR A 49 -7.24 -2.60 -1.85
CA TYR A 49 -8.18 -1.53 -2.23
C TYR A 49 -7.87 -0.81 -3.54
N ALA A 50 -6.72 -1.05 -4.19
CA ALA A 50 -6.41 -0.42 -5.46
C ALA A 50 -7.40 -0.82 -6.58
N HIS A 51 -7.75 0.14 -7.44
CA HIS A 51 -8.58 -0.10 -8.63
C HIS A 51 -7.80 -0.74 -9.79
N CYS A 52 -6.47 -0.75 -9.70
CA CYS A 52 -5.55 -1.22 -10.72
C CYS A 52 -4.56 -2.27 -10.16
N PRO A 53 -3.84 -3.01 -11.03
CA PRO A 53 -2.82 -3.96 -10.61
C PRO A 53 -1.79 -3.37 -9.64
N VAL A 54 -1.34 -4.21 -8.69
CA VAL A 54 -0.33 -3.84 -7.70
C VAL A 54 0.85 -4.81 -7.76
N ILE A 55 2.06 -4.29 -7.95
CA ILE A 55 3.30 -5.06 -7.84
C ILE A 55 3.94 -4.82 -6.48
N VAL A 56 4.25 -5.91 -5.80
CA VAL A 56 4.94 -5.89 -4.51
C VAL A 56 6.40 -6.29 -4.69
N VAL A 57 7.32 -5.42 -4.28
CA VAL A 57 8.78 -5.64 -4.39
C VAL A 57 9.46 -5.78 -3.02
N LYS A 58 10.57 -6.54 -2.98
CA LYS A 58 11.34 -6.84 -1.77
C LYS A 58 12.57 -5.93 -1.61
#